data_AF-A0A0S8B4Q6-F1
#
_entry.id   AF-A0A0S8B4Q6-F1
#
_cell.length_a   1.000
_cell.length_b   1.000
_cell.length_c   1.000
_cell.angle_alpha   90.00
_cell.angle_beta   90.00
_cell.angle_gamma   90.00
#
_symmetry.space_group_name_H-M   'P 1'
#
loop_
_entity.id
_entity.type
_entity.pdbx_description
1 polymer ?
#
loop_
_entity_poly.entity_id
_entity_poly.type
_entity_poly.pdbx_seq_one_letter_code
_entity_poly.pdbx_strand_id
1 'polypeptide(L)'
;MAGMNAPRIVIGGAVAGAVIFVIEGIASQLYAGPMEAALAEHNLSISMSVGGFVTAALVSLFVGIALVWFYAAARPRFGPGPKTAALVAVFFWLGATVTSVLGYRMVGLYPDSLLLQWIALGLVEMILAAMAGGGIYREA
;
A
#
# COMPACT_ATOMS: atom_id res chain seq x y z
N MET A 1 -10.10 13.86 24.99
CA MET A 1 -9.25 13.18 24.00
C MET A 1 -8.19 14.18 23.57
N ALA A 2 -6.94 14.02 23.98
CA ALA A 2 -5.87 14.82 23.37
C ALA A 2 -5.91 14.55 21.86
N GLY A 3 -5.99 15.60 21.04
CA GLY A 3 -6.13 15.44 19.60
C GLY A 3 -4.93 14.72 19.00
N MET A 4 -5.14 13.92 17.96
CA MET A 4 -4.03 13.35 17.20
C MET A 4 -3.23 14.48 16.54
N ASN A 5 -1.89 14.40 16.59
CA ASN A 5 -1.01 15.37 15.95
C ASN A 5 -1.14 15.31 14.41
N ALA A 6 -2.02 16.15 13.85
CA ALA A 6 -2.31 16.18 12.41
C ALA A 6 -1.08 16.50 11.54
N PRO A 7 -0.22 17.49 11.86
CA PRO A 7 1.02 17.72 11.12
C PRO A 7 1.91 16.47 11.03
N ARG A 8 2.08 15.73 12.14
CA ARG A 8 2.88 14.50 12.14
C ARG A 8 2.21 13.35 11.38
N ILE A 9 0.87 13.30 11.35
CA ILE A 9 0.15 12.34 10.49
C ILE A 9 0.44 12.65 9.02
N VAL A 10 0.37 13.91 8.61
CA VAL A 10 0.62 14.30 7.21
C VAL A 10 2.08 14.03 6.83
N ILE A 11 3.05 14.42 7.66
CA ILE A 11 4.47 14.19 7.38
C ILE A 11 4.81 12.70 7.37
N GLY A 12 4.38 11.95 8.40
CA GLY A 12 4.60 10.51 8.46
C GLY A 12 3.89 9.79 7.31
N GLY A 13 2.68 10.25 6.96
CA GLY A 13 1.89 9.73 5.86
C GLY A 13 2.53 9.96 4.50
N ALA A 14 3.13 11.14 4.29
CA ALA A 14 3.90 11.43 3.09
C ALA A 14 5.12 10.50 2.94
N VAL A 15 5.82 10.23 4.04
CA VAL A 15 6.94 9.27 4.03
C VAL A 15 6.45 7.85 3.76
N ALA A 16 5.36 7.41 4.40
CA ALA A 16 4.76 6.11 4.13
C ALA A 16 4.33 5.99 2.65
N GLY A 17 3.69 7.02 2.11
CA GLY A 17 3.26 7.05 0.72
C GLY A 17 4.42 7.06 -0.28
N ALA A 18 5.52 7.73 0.05
CA ALA A 18 6.73 7.65 -0.77
C ALA A 18 7.34 6.24 -0.75
N VAL A 19 7.34 5.56 0.39
CA VAL A 19 7.80 4.16 0.51
C VAL A 19 6.94 3.23 -0.34
N ILE A 20 5.61 3.34 -0.24
CA ILE A 20 4.64 2.61 -1.09
C ILE A 20 4.97 2.84 -2.57
N PHE A 21 5.04 4.11 -2.97
CA PHE A 21 5.25 4.47 -4.38
C PHE A 21 6.57 3.94 -4.95
N VAL A 22 7.65 4.00 -4.18
CA VAL A 22 8.97 3.51 -4.60
C VAL A 22 9.00 1.99 -4.67
N ILE A 23 8.46 1.30 -3.66
CA ILE A 23 8.45 -0.17 -3.63
C ILE A 23 7.58 -0.70 -4.77
N GLU A 24 6.37 -0.18 -4.96
CA GLU A 24 5.47 -0.57 -6.05
C GLU A 24 6.11 -0.26 -7.42
N GLY A 25 6.80 0.88 -7.56
CA GLY A 25 7.55 1.21 -8.76
C GLY A 25 8.65 0.20 -9.07
N ILE A 26 9.36 -0.31 -8.07
CA ILE A 26 10.37 -1.36 -8.25
C ILE A 26 9.72 -2.72 -8.51
N ALA A 27 8.68 -3.05 -7.74
CA ALA A 27 7.96 -4.31 -7.81
C ALA A 27 7.28 -4.48 -9.17
N SER A 28 6.76 -3.40 -9.75
CA SER A 28 6.13 -3.40 -11.08
C SER A 28 7.04 -3.92 -12.18
N GLN A 29 8.35 -3.72 -12.07
CA GLN A 29 9.33 -4.27 -13.01
C GLN A 29 9.41 -5.81 -12.96
N LEU A 30 9.02 -6.43 -11.85
CA LEU A 30 9.04 -7.89 -11.69
C LEU A 30 7.83 -8.55 -12.36
N TYR A 31 6.68 -7.87 -12.39
CA TYR A 31 5.43 -8.43 -12.93
C TYR A 31 4.92 -7.77 -14.20
N ALA A 32 5.56 -6.73 -14.73
CA ALA A 32 5.14 -6.04 -15.95
C ALA A 32 4.92 -7.00 -17.14
N GLY A 33 5.91 -7.87 -17.44
CA GLY A 33 5.81 -8.82 -18.54
C GLY A 33 4.64 -9.82 -18.40
N PRO A 34 4.53 -10.56 -17.28
CA PRO A 34 3.38 -11.43 -17.02
C PRO A 34 2.02 -10.71 -17.06
N MET A 35 1.97 -9.47 -16.58
CA MET A 35 0.77 -8.64 -16.57
C MET A 35 0.36 -8.23 -17.99
N GLU A 36 1.31 -7.80 -18.82
CA GLU A 36 1.09 -7.48 -20.23
C GLU A 36 0.62 -8.70 -21.03
N ALA A 37 1.24 -9.87 -20.81
CA ALA A 37 0.85 -11.11 -21.47
C ALA A 37 -0.61 -11.50 -21.12
N ALA A 38 -0.96 -11.45 -19.83
CA ALA A 38 -2.32 -11.75 -19.37
C ALA A 38 -3.36 -10.76 -19.94
N LEU A 39 -3.02 -9.47 -20.01
CA LEU A 39 -3.93 -8.47 -20.59
C LEU A 39 -4.10 -8.64 -22.10
N ALA A 40 -3.03 -9.01 -22.82
CA ALA A 40 -3.09 -9.23 -24.26
C ALA A 40 -4.04 -10.38 -24.64
N GLU A 41 -4.17 -11.43 -23.81
CA GLU A 41 -5.16 -12.50 -23.99
C GLU A 41 -6.60 -11.97 -24.03
N HIS A 42 -6.85 -10.83 -23.39
CA HIS A 42 -8.15 -10.16 -23.33
C HIS A 42 -8.25 -8.95 -24.29
N ASN A 43 -7.30 -8.78 -25.22
CA ASN A 43 -7.17 -7.61 -26.10
C ASN A 43 -7.04 -6.27 -25.34
N LEU A 44 -6.45 -6.31 -24.14
CA LEU A 44 -6.14 -5.15 -23.31
C LEU A 44 -4.64 -4.84 -23.39
N SER A 45 -4.28 -3.57 -23.16
CA SER A 45 -2.89 -3.13 -23.14
C SER A 45 -2.65 -2.18 -21.97
N ILE A 46 -1.46 -2.28 -21.36
CA ILE A 46 -1.04 -1.31 -20.35
C ILE A 46 -0.57 -0.04 -21.04
N SER A 47 -1.20 1.09 -20.71
CA SER A 47 -0.80 2.42 -21.14
C SER A 47 -0.39 3.22 -19.92
N MET A 48 0.90 3.27 -19.62
CA MET A 48 1.43 4.17 -18.60
C MET A 48 1.50 5.60 -19.16
N SER A 49 0.42 6.34 -18.99
CA SER A 49 0.41 7.77 -19.22
C SER A 49 1.04 8.53 -18.04
N VAL A 50 1.50 9.77 -18.29
CA VAL A 50 1.89 10.70 -17.22
C VAL A 50 0.76 10.87 -16.20
N GLY A 51 -0.50 10.86 -16.65
CA GLY A 51 -1.66 10.88 -15.77
C GLY A 51 -1.72 9.68 -14.83
N GLY A 52 -1.47 8.46 -15.34
CA GLY A 52 -1.43 7.25 -14.54
C GLY A 52 -0.35 7.28 -13.46
N PHE A 53 0.84 7.79 -13.78
CA PHE A 53 1.92 7.96 -12.81
C PHE A 53 1.54 8.94 -11.68
N VAL A 54 0.93 10.09 -12.03
CA VAL A 54 0.44 11.06 -11.04
C VAL A 54 -0.66 10.45 -10.17
N THR A 55 -1.59 9.71 -10.76
CA THR A 55 -2.63 8.99 -10.01
C THR A 55 -2.02 7.99 -9.03
N ALA A 56 -1.04 7.19 -9.45
CA ALA A 56 -0.35 6.25 -8.58
C ALA A 56 0.34 6.94 -7.40
N ALA A 57 1.02 8.07 -7.63
CA ALA A 57 1.64 8.86 -6.58
C ALA A 57 0.62 9.42 -5.58
N LEU A 58 -0.50 9.95 -6.07
CA LEU A 58 -1.57 10.49 -5.23
C LEU A 58 -2.26 9.40 -4.39
N VAL A 59 -2.53 8.24 -4.99
CA VAL A 59 -3.10 7.08 -4.27
C VAL A 59 -2.12 6.60 -3.20
N SER A 60 -0.83 6.49 -3.54
CA SER A 60 0.21 6.08 -2.58
C SER A 60 0.29 7.05 -1.39
N LEU A 61 0.23 8.36 -1.66
CA LEU A 61 0.18 9.39 -0.63
C LEU A 61 -1.07 9.26 0.24
N PHE A 62 -2.24 9.07 -0.36
CA PHE A 62 -3.49 8.89 0.37
C PHE A 62 -3.45 7.66 1.28
N VAL A 63 -3.00 6.52 0.76
CA VAL A 63 -2.85 5.28 1.53
C VAL A 63 -1.83 5.47 2.65
N GLY A 64 -0.70 6.11 2.39
CA GLY A 64 0.30 6.42 3.40
C GLY A 64 -0.25 7.27 4.55
N ILE A 65 -1.02 8.32 4.24
CA ILE A 65 -1.68 9.16 5.24
C ILE A 65 -2.70 8.36 6.05
N ALA A 66 -3.55 7.57 5.38
CA ALA A 66 -4.51 6.71 6.05
C ALA A 66 -3.79 5.73 7.00
N LEU A 67 -2.73 5.09 6.54
CA LEU A 67 -1.95 4.11 7.30
C LEU A 67 -1.38 4.71 8.59
N VAL A 68 -0.79 5.91 8.52
CA VAL A 68 -0.26 6.62 9.69
C VAL A 68 -1.38 7.14 10.60
N TRP A 69 -2.51 7.55 10.03
CA TRP A 69 -3.69 7.93 10.82
C TRP A 69 -4.24 6.74 11.63
N PHE A 70 -4.35 5.55 11.01
CA PHE A 70 -4.78 4.34 11.71
C PHE A 70 -3.77 3.89 12.76
N TYR A 71 -2.48 4.01 12.48
CA TYR A 71 -1.43 3.81 13.49
C TYR A 71 -1.60 4.76 14.68
N ALA A 72 -1.80 6.07 14.43
CA ALA A 72 -2.07 7.06 15.46
C ALA A 72 -3.31 6.71 16.30
N ALA A 73 -4.40 6.27 15.66
CA ALA A 73 -5.62 5.85 16.34
C ALA A 73 -5.46 4.54 17.15
N ALA A 74 -4.57 3.65 16.71
CA ALA A 74 -4.28 2.37 17.36
C ALA A 74 -3.33 2.51 18.57
N ARG A 75 -2.43 3.50 18.55
CA ARG A 75 -1.39 3.72 19.59
C ARG A 75 -1.91 3.76 21.03
N PRO A 76 -3.02 4.44 21.37
CA PRO A 76 -3.52 4.45 22.75
C PRO A 76 -3.91 3.07 23.30
N ARG A 77 -4.20 2.09 22.43
CA ARG A 77 -4.67 0.75 22.82
C ARG A 77 -3.56 -0.30 22.75
N PHE A 78 -2.72 -0.24 21.71
CA PHE A 78 -1.68 -1.24 21.45
C PHE A 78 -0.27 -0.76 21.82
N GLY A 79 -0.13 0.50 22.25
CA GLY A 79 1.15 1.13 22.54
C GLY A 79 1.88 1.61 21.29
N PRO A 80 2.92 2.44 21.47
CA PRO A 80 3.78 2.89 20.37
C PRO A 80 4.73 1.78 19.91
N GLY A 81 5.12 1.80 18.62
CA GLY A 81 6.23 1.00 18.11
C GLY A 81 5.91 0.15 16.88
N PRO A 82 6.91 -0.61 16.39
CA PRO A 82 6.83 -1.34 15.13
C PRO A 82 5.77 -2.44 15.12
N LYS A 83 5.47 -3.05 16.29
CA LYS A 83 4.42 -4.08 16.40
C LYS A 83 3.04 -3.52 16.07
N THR A 84 2.70 -2.34 16.59
CA THR A 84 1.42 -1.67 16.30
C THR A 84 1.35 -1.21 14.84
N ALA A 85 2.45 -0.71 14.28
CA ALA A 85 2.53 -0.34 12.88
C ALA A 85 2.29 -1.55 11.95
N ALA A 86 2.97 -2.68 12.21
CA ALA A 86 2.79 -3.91 11.46
C ALA A 86 1.37 -4.47 11.60
N LEU A 87 0.78 -4.43 12.80
CA LEU A 87 -0.60 -4.85 13.02
C LEU A 87 -1.57 -4.06 12.14
N VAL A 88 -1.48 -2.73 12.16
CA VAL A 88 -2.31 -1.86 11.32
C VAL A 88 -2.09 -2.14 9.84
N ALA A 89 -0.83 -2.28 9.40
CA ALA A 89 -0.49 -2.62 8.03
C ALA A 89 -1.12 -3.93 7.56
N VAL A 90 -1.04 -4.99 8.36
CA VAL A 90 -1.62 -6.30 8.05
C VAL A 90 -3.14 -6.19 7.85
N PHE A 91 -3.85 -5.49 8.73
CA PHE A 91 -5.30 -5.32 8.58
C PHE A 91 -5.66 -4.46 7.35
N PHE A 92 -4.88 -3.42 7.07
CA PHE A 92 -5.08 -2.58 5.89
C PHE A 92 -4.84 -3.37 4.60
N TRP A 93 -3.74 -4.12 4.56
CA TRP A 93 -3.38 -5.01 3.47
C TRP A 93 -4.43 -6.11 3.26
N LEU A 94 -4.92 -6.75 4.33
CA LEU A 94 -5.98 -7.75 4.24
C LEU A 94 -7.23 -7.18 3.57
N GLY A 95 -7.68 -6.00 3.98
CA GLY A 95 -8.86 -5.36 3.41
C GLY A 95 -8.68 -4.94 1.95
N ALA A 96 -7.54 -4.35 1.61
CA ALA A 96 -7.29 -3.81 0.28
C ALA A 96 -6.85 -4.89 -0.73
N THR A 97 -5.79 -5.64 -0.40
CA THR A 97 -5.12 -6.55 -1.34
C THR A 97 -5.91 -7.83 -1.55
N VAL A 98 -6.43 -8.47 -0.48
CA VAL A 98 -7.18 -9.72 -0.64
C VAL A 98 -8.45 -9.49 -1.43
N THR A 99 -9.19 -8.42 -1.16
CA THR A 99 -10.41 -8.09 -1.90
C THR A 99 -10.11 -7.84 -3.39
N SER A 100 -9.05 -7.09 -3.69
CA SER A 100 -8.66 -6.79 -5.07
C SER A 100 -8.22 -8.03 -5.83
N VAL A 101 -7.37 -8.87 -5.21
CA VAL A 101 -6.86 -10.10 -5.81
C VAL A 101 -7.97 -11.13 -6.04
N LEU A 102 -8.91 -11.28 -5.11
CA LEU A 102 -10.07 -12.14 -5.30
C LEU A 102 -10.92 -11.66 -6.48
N GLY A 103 -11.12 -10.35 -6.63
CA GLY A 103 -11.83 -9.78 -7.78
C GLY A 103 -11.16 -10.12 -9.11
N TYR A 104 -9.84 -9.93 -9.22
CA TYR A 104 -9.09 -10.29 -10.42
C TYR A 104 -9.13 -11.79 -10.73
N ARG A 105 -9.05 -12.62 -9.70
CA ARG A 105 -9.15 -14.08 -9.84
C ARG A 105 -10.52 -14.51 -10.34
N MET A 106 -11.59 -13.93 -9.80
CA MET A 106 -12.97 -14.26 -10.19
C MET A 106 -13.28 -13.96 -11.66
N VAL A 107 -12.67 -12.90 -12.20
CA VAL A 107 -12.83 -12.52 -13.61
C VAL A 107 -11.83 -13.26 -14.51
N GLY A 108 -10.87 -14.00 -13.94
CA GLY A 108 -9.84 -14.70 -14.71
C GLY A 108 -8.86 -13.77 -15.42
N LEU A 109 -8.63 -12.57 -14.84
CA LEU A 109 -7.84 -11.53 -15.49
C LEU A 109 -6.32 -11.81 -15.43
N TYR A 110 -5.85 -12.43 -14.35
CA TYR A 110 -4.43 -12.70 -14.11
C TYR A 110 -4.21 -14.13 -13.64
N PRO A 111 -3.06 -14.75 -13.95
CA PRO A 111 -2.73 -16.10 -13.46
C PRO A 111 -2.48 -16.11 -11.95
N ASP A 112 -2.83 -17.21 -11.29
CA ASP A 112 -2.71 -17.38 -9.82
C ASP A 112 -1.29 -17.11 -9.30
N SER A 113 -0.24 -17.42 -10.08
CA SER A 113 1.14 -17.15 -9.71
C SER A 113 1.45 -15.66 -9.57
N LEU A 114 0.88 -14.81 -10.44
CA LEU A 114 1.04 -13.36 -10.41
C LEU A 114 0.32 -12.76 -9.20
N LEU A 115 -0.90 -13.25 -8.96
CA LEU A 115 -1.72 -12.83 -7.84
C LEU A 115 -1.06 -13.16 -6.48
N LEU A 116 -0.45 -14.34 -6.36
CA LEU A 116 0.31 -14.72 -5.16
C LEU A 116 1.54 -13.83 -4.94
N GLN A 117 2.21 -13.40 -6.01
CA GLN A 117 3.33 -12.45 -5.91
C GLN A 117 2.87 -11.09 -5.40
N TRP A 118 1.75 -10.55 -5.91
CA TRP A 118 1.17 -9.29 -5.40
C TRP A 118 0.73 -9.37 -3.94
N ILE A 119 0.12 -10.49 -3.53
CA ILE A 119 -0.22 -10.74 -2.11
C ILE A 119 1.04 -10.62 -1.26
N ALA A 120 2.11 -11.35 -1.60
CA ALA A 120 3.33 -11.39 -0.81
C ALA A 120 4.05 -10.03 -0.79
N LEU A 121 4.24 -9.39 -1.96
CA LEU A 121 4.95 -8.11 -2.08
C LEU A 121 4.17 -6.97 -1.42
N GLY A 122 2.86 -6.90 -1.65
CA GLY A 122 2.00 -5.88 -1.05
C GLY A 122 2.00 -5.96 0.48
N LEU A 123 2.15 -7.14 1.07
CA LEU A 123 2.24 -7.28 2.53
C LEU A 123 3.53 -6.66 3.06
N VAL A 124 4.66 -6.99 2.43
CA VAL A 124 5.98 -6.47 2.81
C VAL A 124 6.01 -4.96 2.67
N GLU A 125 5.52 -4.45 1.54
CA GLU A 125 5.40 -3.02 1.26
C GLU A 125 4.62 -2.27 2.35
N MET A 126 3.40 -2.74 2.65
CA MET A 126 2.52 -2.10 3.62
C MET A 126 3.14 -2.07 5.02
N ILE A 127 3.83 -3.15 5.42
CA ILE A 127 4.53 -3.20 6.71
C ILE A 127 5.68 -2.18 6.74
N LEU A 128 6.50 -2.13 5.69
CA LEU A 128 7.62 -1.18 5.60
C LEU A 128 7.12 0.28 5.61
N ALA A 129 6.07 0.58 4.86
CA ALA A 129 5.44 1.90 4.82
C ALA A 129 4.88 2.31 6.19
N ALA A 130 4.17 1.42 6.87
CA ALA A 130 3.62 1.69 8.20
C ALA A 130 4.73 1.92 9.23
N MET A 131 5.82 1.14 9.19
CA MET A 131 6.96 1.33 10.08
C MET A 131 7.66 2.66 9.83
N ALA A 132 7.89 3.02 8.56
CA ALA A 132 8.53 4.28 8.19
C ALA A 132 7.68 5.49 8.62
N GLY A 133 6.40 5.52 8.25
CA GLY A 133 5.51 6.63 8.61
C GLY A 133 5.16 6.68 10.10
N GLY A 134 4.89 5.51 10.71
CA GLY A 134 4.57 5.38 12.12
C GLY A 134 5.75 5.72 13.04
N GLY A 135 6.99 5.53 12.58
CA GLY A 135 8.21 5.95 13.29
C GLY A 135 8.34 7.47 13.43
N ILE A 136 7.76 8.24 12.49
CA ILE A 136 7.74 9.71 12.50
C ILE A 136 6.64 10.25 13.42
N TYR A 137 5.54 9.50 13.57
CA TYR A 137 4.41 9.93 14.38
C TYR A 137 4.68 9.89 15.89
N ARG A 138 4.35 11.00 16.56
CA ARG A 138 4.39 11.18 18.02
C ARG A 138 3.19 12.01 18.45
N GLU A 139 2.73 11.84 19.69
CA GLU A 139 1.55 12.59 20.19
C GLU A 139 1.90 14.04 20.56
N ALA A 140 3.17 14.31 20.89
CA ALA A 140 3.78 15.63 21.01
C ALA A 140 4.99 15.74 20.05
#